data_AF-A0A7V0UDA9-F1
#
_entry.id   AF-A0A7V0UDA9-F1
#
_cell.length_a   1.000
_cell.length_b   1.000
_cell.length_c   1.000
_cell.angle_alpha   90.00
_cell.angle_beta   90.00
_cell.angle_gamma   90.00
#
_symmetry.space_group_name_H-M   'P 1'
#
loop_
_entity.id
_entity.type
_entity.pdbx_description
1 polymer ?
#
loop_
_entity_poly.entity_id
_entity_poly.type
_entity_poly.pdbx_seq_one_letter_code
_entity_poly.pdbx_strand_id
1 'polypeptide(L)'
;MRAFVFAAFALAFLTFGAASASAQYVDIYRINQIAKDVSDEQILSGIAGHLGVSADVLKKEKADHNLSFGELYFAHQLAKAAKSDLKTVVSEFRSGKVWGIIAKEKNVNIDEISKDARQLETALKKSRRDP
;
A
#
# COMPACT_ATOMS: atom_id res chain seq x y z
N MET A 1 43.77 6.42 -23.40
CA MET A 1 42.92 6.47 -22.20
C MET A 1 41.58 7.05 -22.60
N ARG A 2 40.49 6.28 -22.48
CA ARG A 2 39.12 6.71 -22.83
C ARG A 2 38.49 7.37 -21.60
N ALA A 3 38.29 8.68 -21.65
CA ALA A 3 37.50 9.39 -20.65
C ALA A 3 36.02 9.10 -20.90
N PHE A 4 35.38 8.43 -19.94
CA PHE A 4 33.94 8.20 -19.96
C PHE A 4 33.24 9.52 -19.62
N VAL A 5 32.46 10.03 -20.57
CA VAL A 5 31.54 11.15 -20.36
C VAL A 5 30.38 10.64 -19.50
N PHE A 6 30.24 11.18 -18.29
CA PHE A 6 29.10 10.93 -17.43
C PHE A 6 27.84 11.53 -18.09
N ALA A 7 26.91 10.66 -18.48
CA ALA A 7 25.60 11.06 -18.95
C ALA A 7 24.82 11.69 -17.79
N ALA A 8 24.47 12.96 -17.94
CA ALA A 8 23.60 13.68 -17.02
C ALA A 8 22.19 13.07 -17.07
N PHE A 9 21.75 12.50 -15.95
CA PHE A 9 20.35 12.11 -15.75
C PHE A 9 19.50 13.37 -15.59
N ALA A 10 18.92 13.84 -16.69
CA ALA A 10 17.86 14.84 -16.66
C ALA A 10 16.60 14.18 -16.09
N LEU A 11 16.32 14.39 -14.81
CA LEU A 11 15.08 13.96 -14.19
C LEU A 11 13.95 14.90 -14.64
N ALA A 12 13.29 14.55 -15.76
CA ALA A 12 12.09 15.24 -16.20
C ALA A 12 10.95 14.92 -15.22
N PHE A 13 10.68 15.85 -14.29
CA PHE A 13 9.43 15.88 -13.53
C PHE A 13 8.28 16.16 -14.50
N LEU A 14 7.69 15.12 -15.08
CA LEU A 14 6.39 15.24 -15.73
C LEU A 14 5.34 15.49 -14.65
N THR A 15 4.86 16.73 -14.61
CA THR A 15 3.72 17.17 -13.80
C THR A 15 2.46 16.42 -14.22
N PHE A 16 2.03 15.43 -13.45
CA PHE A 16 0.72 14.79 -13.63
C PHE A 16 0.04 14.54 -12.28
N GLY A 17 -1.03 15.31 -12.02
CA GLY A 17 -2.12 14.96 -11.09
C GLY A 17 -1.78 14.87 -9.59
N ALA A 18 -1.46 15.99 -8.94
CA ALA A 18 -1.28 16.04 -7.48
C ALA A 18 -2.54 15.63 -6.66
N ALA A 19 -3.71 15.56 -7.29
CA ALA A 19 -4.99 15.35 -6.59
C ALA A 19 -5.32 13.87 -6.26
N SER A 20 -4.73 12.88 -6.95
CA SER A 20 -5.06 11.47 -6.69
C SER A 20 -4.11 10.78 -5.70
N ALA A 21 -2.85 11.23 -5.62
CA ALA A 21 -1.90 10.69 -4.64
C ALA A 21 -2.36 10.96 -3.20
N SER A 22 -2.86 12.17 -2.92
CA SER A 22 -3.21 12.61 -1.56
C SER A 22 -4.32 11.77 -0.91
N ALA A 23 -5.34 11.34 -1.66
CA ALA A 23 -6.43 10.54 -1.11
C ALA A 23 -6.00 9.14 -0.64
N GLN A 24 -5.08 8.49 -1.36
CA GLN A 24 -4.58 7.15 -1.01
C GLN A 24 -3.73 7.18 0.26
N TYR A 25 -2.89 8.21 0.39
CA TYR A 25 -2.10 8.41 1.61
C TYR A 25 -2.98 8.71 2.83
N VAL A 26 -4.15 9.32 2.63
CA VAL A 26 -5.13 9.51 3.71
C VAL A 26 -5.68 8.17 4.20
N ASP A 27 -6.04 7.25 3.30
CA ASP A 27 -6.58 5.94 3.70
C ASP A 27 -5.49 5.07 4.39
N ILE A 28 -4.26 5.07 3.86
CA ILE A 28 -3.08 4.44 4.50
C ILE A 28 -2.85 5.02 5.91
N TYR A 29 -2.88 6.34 6.03
CA TYR A 29 -2.70 7.02 7.30
C TYR A 29 -3.78 6.63 8.32
N ARG A 30 -5.05 6.57 7.92
CA ARG A 30 -6.15 6.20 8.83
C ARG A 30 -6.02 4.78 9.36
N ILE A 31 -5.65 3.82 8.52
CA ILE A 31 -5.38 2.43 8.96
C ILE A 31 -4.20 2.43 9.95
N ASN A 32 -3.12 3.14 9.64
CA ASN A 32 -1.96 3.25 10.52
C ASN A 32 -2.27 3.95 11.85
N GLN A 33 -3.22 4.88 11.90
CA GLN A 33 -3.66 5.50 13.16
C GLN A 33 -4.44 4.51 14.01
N ILE A 34 -5.35 3.73 13.41
CA ILE A 34 -6.07 2.70 14.17
C ILE A 34 -5.09 1.69 14.77
N ALA A 35 -4.07 1.30 14.01
CA ALA A 35 -3.05 0.35 14.45
C ALA A 35 -2.24 0.82 15.67
N LYS A 36 -2.26 2.11 16.03
CA LYS A 36 -1.62 2.61 17.26
C LYS A 36 -2.46 2.34 18.51
N ASP A 37 -3.76 2.12 18.33
CA ASP A 37 -4.73 1.97 19.42
C ASP A 37 -5.11 0.51 19.68
N VAL A 38 -4.57 -0.44 18.91
CA VAL A 38 -4.87 -1.88 18.98
C VAL A 38 -3.58 -2.70 18.91
N SER A 39 -3.62 -3.98 19.27
CA SER A 39 -2.45 -4.85 19.11
C SER A 39 -2.19 -5.20 17.64
N ASP A 40 -0.94 -5.54 17.33
CA ASP A 40 -0.54 -6.03 16.00
C ASP A 40 -1.39 -7.23 15.56
N GLU A 41 -1.73 -8.14 16.48
CA GLU A 41 -2.59 -9.30 16.21
C GLU A 41 -4.01 -8.88 15.82
N GLN A 42 -4.58 -7.88 16.51
CA GLN A 42 -5.93 -7.39 16.22
C GLN A 42 -6.02 -6.73 14.84
N ILE A 43 -5.05 -5.86 14.51
CA ILE A 43 -5.03 -5.20 13.20
C ILE A 43 -4.77 -6.21 12.07
N LEU A 44 -3.86 -7.16 12.26
CA LEU A 44 -3.56 -8.20 11.27
C LEU A 44 -4.75 -9.14 11.06
N SER A 45 -5.49 -9.49 12.11
CA SER A 45 -6.72 -10.28 12.01
C SER A 45 -7.79 -9.56 11.18
N GLY A 46 -7.98 -8.26 11.41
CA GLY A 46 -8.92 -7.45 10.63
C GLY A 46 -8.52 -7.34 9.16
N ILE A 47 -7.23 -7.12 8.89
CA ILE A 47 -6.69 -7.09 7.51
C ILE A 47 -6.84 -8.47 6.85
N ALA A 48 -6.51 -9.55 7.57
CA ALA A 48 -6.62 -10.93 7.11
C ALA A 48 -8.04 -11.26 6.65
N GLY A 49 -9.04 -10.96 7.48
CA GLY A 49 -10.45 -11.17 7.15
C GLY A 49 -10.90 -10.39 5.92
N HIS A 50 -10.34 -9.20 5.69
CA HIS A 50 -10.68 -8.38 4.54
C HIS A 50 -9.98 -8.81 3.23
N LEU A 51 -8.75 -9.31 3.32
CA LEU A 51 -7.97 -9.74 2.15
C LEU A 51 -8.21 -11.20 1.76
N GLY A 52 -8.65 -12.03 2.70
CA GLY A 52 -8.69 -13.49 2.55
C GLY A 52 -7.30 -14.12 2.63
N VAL A 53 -6.36 -13.48 3.33
CA VAL A 53 -4.98 -13.94 3.55
C VAL A 53 -4.80 -14.21 5.05
N SER A 54 -3.99 -15.20 5.45
CA SER A 54 -3.80 -15.49 6.88
C SER A 54 -3.00 -14.38 7.58
N ALA A 55 -3.30 -14.15 8.86
CA ALA A 55 -2.59 -13.16 9.66
C ALA A 55 -1.08 -13.46 9.79
N ASP A 56 -0.69 -14.74 9.80
CA ASP A 56 0.72 -15.14 9.85
C ASP A 56 1.49 -14.77 8.57
N VAL A 57 0.85 -14.93 7.40
CA VAL A 57 1.42 -14.51 6.11
C VAL A 57 1.60 -13.00 6.09
N LEU A 58 0.57 -12.26 6.51
CA LEU A 58 0.62 -10.79 6.59
C LEU A 58 1.69 -10.30 7.58
N LYS A 59 1.83 -10.95 8.74
CA LYS A 59 2.87 -10.62 9.73
C LYS A 59 4.26 -10.78 9.15
N LYS A 60 4.49 -11.91 8.46
CA LYS A 60 5.77 -12.20 7.80
C LYS A 60 6.05 -11.19 6.69
N GLU A 61 5.12 -10.97 5.78
CA GLU A 61 5.30 -10.05 4.64
C GLU A 61 5.51 -8.61 5.10
N LYS A 62 4.81 -8.17 6.15
CA LYS A 62 5.04 -6.86 6.76
C LYS A 62 6.47 -6.70 7.27
N ALA A 63 7.01 -7.72 7.93
CA ALA A 63 8.38 -7.72 8.45
C ALA A 63 9.41 -7.79 7.32
N ASP A 64 9.24 -8.75 6.39
CA ASP A 64 10.14 -8.97 5.24
C ASP A 64 10.23 -7.71 4.35
N HIS A 65 9.13 -6.98 4.23
CA HIS A 65 9.05 -5.77 3.41
C HIS A 65 9.10 -4.45 4.20
N ASN A 66 9.26 -4.49 5.53
CA ASN A 66 9.25 -3.32 6.41
C ASN A 66 8.11 -2.33 6.09
N LEU A 67 6.90 -2.84 5.94
CA LEU A 67 5.72 -2.05 5.60
C LEU A 67 4.96 -1.61 6.86
N SER A 68 4.29 -0.47 6.79
CA SER A 68 3.20 -0.15 7.73
C SER A 68 1.94 -0.99 7.43
N PHE A 69 0.97 -1.00 8.34
CA PHE A 69 -0.27 -1.77 8.15
C PHE A 69 -1.10 -1.28 6.96
N GLY A 70 -1.18 0.04 6.77
CA GLY A 70 -1.85 0.63 5.61
C GLY A 70 -1.14 0.31 4.30
N GLU A 71 0.20 0.37 4.27
CA GLU A 71 0.97 0.01 3.07
C GLU A 71 0.89 -1.48 2.75
N LEU A 72 0.92 -2.35 3.77
CA LEU A 72 0.70 -3.79 3.60
C LEU A 72 -0.65 -4.05 2.93
N TYR A 73 -1.72 -3.47 3.46
CA TYR A 73 -3.06 -3.61 2.88
C TYR A 73 -3.14 -3.13 1.44
N PHE A 74 -2.62 -1.93 1.15
CA PHE A 74 -2.61 -1.37 -0.21
C PHE A 74 -1.79 -2.22 -1.18
N ALA A 75 -0.63 -2.71 -0.76
CA ALA A 75 0.21 -3.57 -1.58
C ALA A 75 -0.50 -4.87 -1.96
N HIS A 76 -1.21 -5.51 -1.02
CA HIS A 76 -2.00 -6.71 -1.30
C HIS A 76 -3.18 -6.44 -2.23
N GLN A 77 -3.95 -5.38 -1.99
CA GLN A 77 -5.09 -5.03 -2.84
C GLN A 77 -4.64 -4.74 -4.27
N LEU A 78 -3.56 -3.98 -4.43
CA LEU A 78 -3.01 -3.67 -5.74
C LEU A 78 -2.46 -4.92 -6.42
N ALA A 79 -1.70 -5.76 -5.70
CA ALA A 79 -1.19 -7.03 -6.22
C ALA A 79 -2.34 -7.94 -6.71
N LYS A 80 -3.40 -8.08 -5.91
CA LYS A 80 -4.60 -8.86 -6.24
C LYS A 80 -5.31 -8.31 -7.48
N ALA A 81 -5.59 -7.01 -7.51
CA ALA A 81 -6.27 -6.35 -8.62
C ALA A 81 -5.46 -6.41 -9.93
N ALA A 82 -4.15 -6.25 -9.83
CA ALA A 82 -3.23 -6.31 -10.97
C ALA A 82 -2.89 -7.74 -11.42
N LYS A 83 -3.33 -8.78 -10.70
CA LYS A 83 -2.85 -10.17 -10.86
C LYS A 83 -1.31 -10.25 -10.83
N SER A 84 -0.70 -9.44 -9.99
CA SER A 84 0.75 -9.33 -9.77
C SER A 84 1.12 -9.95 -8.43
N ASP A 85 2.39 -10.30 -8.24
CA ASP A 85 2.90 -10.66 -6.91
C ASP A 85 3.14 -9.40 -6.04
N LEU A 86 3.07 -9.60 -4.72
CA LEU A 86 3.29 -8.54 -3.73
C LEU A 86 4.68 -7.91 -3.85
N LYS A 87 5.71 -8.74 -4.08
CA LYS A 87 7.11 -8.28 -4.15
C LYS A 87 7.33 -7.32 -5.31
N THR A 88 6.71 -7.55 -6.47
CA THR A 88 6.74 -6.63 -7.61
C THR A 88 6.14 -5.28 -7.26
N VAL A 89 4.95 -5.27 -6.63
CA VAL A 89 4.29 -4.02 -6.19
C VAL A 89 5.15 -3.26 -5.18
N VAL A 90 5.68 -3.97 -4.18
CA VAL A 90 6.56 -3.37 -3.15
C VAL A 90 7.85 -2.84 -3.77
N SER A 91 8.42 -3.54 -4.75
CA SER A 91 9.62 -3.10 -5.47
C SER A 91 9.38 -1.80 -6.23
N GLU A 92 8.23 -1.67 -6.90
CA GLU A 92 7.84 -0.44 -7.60
C GLU A 92 7.63 0.71 -6.62
N PHE A 93 6.96 0.48 -5.49
CA PHE A 93 6.82 1.47 -4.42
C PHE A 93 8.19 1.94 -3.89
N ARG A 94 9.10 0.99 -3.62
CA ARG A 94 10.46 1.29 -3.17
C ARG A 94 11.32 2.01 -4.21
N SER A 95 10.98 1.92 -5.49
CA SER A 95 11.63 2.70 -6.56
C SER A 95 11.23 4.19 -6.55
N GLY A 96 10.37 4.60 -5.62
CA GLY A 96 9.88 5.97 -5.48
C GLY A 96 8.56 6.23 -6.20
N LYS A 97 7.94 5.22 -6.81
CA LYS A 97 6.61 5.37 -7.41
C LYS A 97 5.56 5.49 -6.32
N VAL A 98 4.64 6.43 -6.50
CA VAL A 98 3.46 6.56 -5.64
C VAL A 98 2.39 5.55 -6.05
N TRP A 99 1.56 5.11 -5.10
CA TRP A 99 0.54 4.07 -5.28
C TRP A 99 -0.37 4.29 -6.50
N GLY A 100 -0.80 5.53 -6.74
CA GLY A 100 -1.64 5.87 -7.89
C GLY A 100 -0.96 5.68 -9.24
N ILE A 101 0.36 5.89 -9.31
CA ILE A 101 1.15 5.63 -10.52
C ILE A 101 1.29 4.14 -10.74
N ILE A 102 1.60 3.38 -9.68
CA ILE A 102 1.67 1.90 -9.72
C ILE A 102 0.34 1.33 -10.22
N ALA A 103 -0.78 1.77 -9.64
CA ALA A 103 -2.11 1.32 -10.04
C ALA A 103 -2.42 1.66 -11.50
N LYS A 104 -2.12 2.90 -11.93
CA LYS A 104 -2.30 3.32 -13.33
C LYS A 104 -1.50 2.45 -14.30
N GLU A 105 -0.21 2.22 -14.02
CA GLU A 105 0.66 1.39 -14.86
C GLU A 105 0.20 -0.06 -14.94
N LYS A 106 -0.44 -0.56 -13.88
CA LYS A 106 -1.02 -1.92 -13.83
C LYS A 106 -2.48 -1.99 -14.25
N ASN A 107 -3.06 -0.91 -14.80
CA ASN A 107 -4.48 -0.81 -15.19
C ASN A 107 -5.47 -1.15 -14.05
N VAL A 108 -5.13 -0.77 -12.82
CA VAL A 108 -5.96 -0.93 -11.63
C VAL A 108 -6.67 0.37 -11.29
N ASN A 109 -7.96 0.27 -10.97
CA ASN A 109 -8.74 1.38 -10.46
C ASN A 109 -8.39 1.64 -8.98
N ILE A 110 -7.62 2.69 -8.72
CA ILE A 110 -7.16 3.01 -7.37
C ILE A 110 -8.30 3.48 -6.44
N ASP A 111 -9.40 3.99 -7.00
CA ASP A 111 -10.55 4.44 -6.22
C ASP A 111 -11.31 3.25 -5.60
N GLU A 112 -11.29 2.09 -6.26
CA GLU A 112 -11.81 0.84 -5.69
C GLU A 112 -10.99 0.38 -4.49
N ILE A 113 -9.66 0.46 -4.57
CA ILE A 113 -8.77 0.16 -3.43
C ILE A 113 -9.03 1.14 -2.28
N SER A 114 -9.18 2.43 -2.56
CA SER A 114 -9.52 3.43 -1.54
C SER A 114 -10.89 3.18 -0.90
N LYS A 115 -11.89 2.75 -1.68
CA LYS A 115 -13.20 2.36 -1.15
C LYS A 115 -13.08 1.18 -0.20
N ASP A 116 -12.36 0.13 -0.60
CA ASP A 116 -12.15 -1.05 0.23
C ASP A 116 -11.34 -0.71 1.50
N ALA A 117 -10.35 0.18 1.40
CA ALA A 117 -9.60 0.66 2.56
C ALA A 117 -10.49 1.34 3.60
N ARG A 118 -11.50 2.11 3.17
CA ARG A 118 -12.49 2.75 4.07
C ARG A 118 -13.45 1.74 4.68
N GLN A 119 -13.77 0.66 3.97
CA GLN A 119 -14.55 -0.45 4.52
C GLN A 119 -13.77 -1.18 5.62
N LEU A 120 -12.49 -1.48 5.36
CA LEU A 120 -11.58 -2.00 6.37
C LEU A 120 -11.48 -1.05 7.58
N GLU A 121 -11.25 0.25 7.36
CA GLU A 121 -11.20 1.26 8.43
C GLU A 121 -12.46 1.20 9.33
N THR A 122 -13.64 1.11 8.70
CA THR A 122 -14.92 1.02 9.42
C THR A 122 -15.02 -0.27 10.23
N ALA A 123 -14.61 -1.41 9.65
CA ALA A 123 -14.61 -2.70 10.34
C ALA A 123 -13.64 -2.71 11.54
N LEU A 124 -12.43 -2.18 11.36
CA LEU A 124 -11.43 -2.07 12.42
C LEU A 124 -11.89 -1.16 13.56
N LYS A 125 -12.50 0.00 13.24
CA LYS A 125 -13.08 0.89 14.27
C LYS A 125 -14.24 0.24 15.03
N LYS A 126 -14.99 -0.66 14.39
CA LYS A 126 -16.05 -1.43 15.06
C LYS A 126 -15.43 -2.46 16.00
N SER A 127 -14.53 -3.31 15.51
CA SER A 127 -13.85 -4.33 16.33
C SER A 127 -13.09 -3.73 17.52
N ARG A 128 -12.48 -2.55 17.37
CA ARG A 128 -11.84 -1.83 18.49
C ARG A 128 -12.81 -1.43 19.60
N ARG A 129 -14.08 -1.16 19.26
CA ARG A 129 -15.11 -0.74 20.23
C ARG A 129 -15.77 -1.92 20.94
N ASP A 130 -15.82 -3.08 20.29
CA ASP A 130 -16.45 -4.30 20.76
C ASP A 130 -15.42 -5.46 20.76
N PRO A 131 -14.41 -5.44 21.66
CA PRO A 131 -13.26 -6.37 21.63
C PRO A 131 -13.59 -7.80 22.05
#